data_AF-Q962G8-F1
#
_entry.id   AF-Q962G8-F1
#
_cell.length_a   1.000
_cell.length_b   1.000
_cell.length_c   1.000
_cell.angle_alpha   90.00
_cell.angle_beta   90.00
_cell.angle_gamma   90.00
#
_symmetry.space_group_name_H-M   'P 1'
#
loop_
_entity.id
_entity.type
_entity.pdbx_description
1 polymer ?
#
loop_
_entity_poly.entity_id
_entity_poly.type
_entity_poly.pdbx_seq_one_letter_code
_entity_poly.pdbx_strand_id
1 'polypeptide(L)' 'KVILSTDDKEFGGFDRIDKNVEHLTFPEGWNGRRNSMHVYIPSRVAIVLAPVD' A
#
# COMPACT_ATOMS: atom_id res chain seq x y z
N LYS A 1 -3.62 4.01 -4.95
CA LYS A 1 -4.74 3.48 -4.12
C LYS A 1 -4.50 2.01 -3.79
N VAL A 2 -4.91 1.54 -2.61
CA VAL A 2 -4.88 0.11 -2.26
C VAL A 2 -6.06 -0.60 -2.94
N ILE A 3 -5.78 -1.59 -3.79
CA ILE A 3 -6.79 -2.36 -4.52
C ILE A 3 -7.01 -3.78 -3.96
N LEU A 4 -6.06 -4.29 -3.18
CA LEU A 4 -6.17 -5.54 -2.44
C LEU A 4 -5.36 -5.44 -1.14
N SER A 5 -5.89 -5.97 -0.04
CA SER A 5 -5.19 -6.11 1.24
C SER A 5 -5.55 -7.46 1.83
N THR A 6 -4.55 -8.30 2.13
CA THR A 6 -4.82 -9.58 2.83
C THR A 6 -5.16 -9.37 4.31
N ASP A 7 -5.04 -8.14 4.82
CA ASP A 7 -5.44 -7.78 6.18
C ASP A 7 -6.93 -7.43 6.29
N ASP A 8 -7.68 -7.44 5.18
CA ASP A 8 -9.12 -7.15 5.21
C ASP A 8 -9.88 -8.23 6.01
N LYS A 9 -10.97 -7.82 6.67
CA LYS A 9 -11.81 -8.73 7.46
C LYS A 9 -12.33 -9.93 6.67
N GLU A 10 -12.64 -9.74 5.39
CA GLU A 10 -13.14 -10.82 4.52
C GLU A 10 -12.13 -11.96 4.34
N PHE A 11 -10.83 -11.67 4.51
CA PHE A 11 -9.75 -12.67 4.45
C PHE A 11 -9.27 -13.09 5.85
N GLY A 12 -9.98 -12.68 6.92
CA GLY A 12 -9.63 -12.99 8.30
C GLY A 12 -8.49 -12.16 8.88
N GLY A 13 -8.18 -11.01 8.26
CA GLY A 13 -7.18 -10.07 8.75
C GLY A 13 -7.69 -9.15 9.86
N PHE A 14 -6.84 -8.22 10.30
CA PHE A 14 -7.10 -7.32 11.43
C PHE A 14 -7.68 -5.95 11.04
N ASP A 15 -7.91 -5.71 9.74
CA ASP A 15 -8.50 -4.47 9.20
C ASP A 15 -7.67 -3.21 9.52
N ARG A 16 -6.33 -3.32 9.49
CA ARG A 16 -5.43 -2.20 9.88
C ARG A 16 -5.08 -1.26 8.73
N ILE A 17 -5.36 -1.65 7.49
CA ILE A 17 -5.05 -0.86 6.30
C ILE A 17 -6.26 0.01 5.94
N ASP A 18 -6.13 1.33 6.10
CA ASP A 18 -7.13 2.27 5.62
C ASP A 18 -7.00 2.47 4.10
N LYS A 19 -7.99 1.97 3.35
CA LYS A 19 -8.02 2.04 1.88
C LYS A 19 -8.37 3.43 1.33
N ASN A 20 -8.73 4.39 2.19
CA ASN A 20 -9.00 5.78 1.79
C ASN A 20 -7.73 6.64 1.76
N VAL A 21 -6.62 6.16 2.30
CA VAL A 21 -5.35 6.88 2.28
C VAL A 21 -4.81 6.97 0.86
N GLU A 22 -4.51 8.19 0.43
CA GLU A 22 -3.76 8.43 -0.80
C GLU A 22 -2.26 8.27 -0.55
N HIS A 23 -1.62 7.45 -1.37
CA HIS A 23 -0.19 7.27 -1.32
C HIS A 23 0.46 7.99 -2.50
N LEU A 24 1.11 9.10 -2.20
CA LEU A 24 1.81 9.92 -3.20
C LEU A 24 3.22 9.37 -3.46
N THR A 25 3.68 9.52 -4.69
CA THR A 25 5.07 9.22 -5.07
C THR A 25 5.92 10.47 -5.04
N PHE A 26 7.17 10.33 -4.60
CA PHE A 26 8.18 11.38 -4.59
C PHE A 26 9.23 11.08 -5.66
N PRO A 27 9.77 12.09 -6.37
CA PRO A 27 10.82 11.93 -7.36
C PRO A 27 12.21 11.71 -6.74
N GLU A 28 12.25 11.01 -5.61
CA GLU A 28 13.46 10.62 -4.90
C GLU A 28 13.71 9.16 -5.22
N GLY A 29 14.70 8.90 -6.08
CA GLY A 29 14.99 7.56 -6.56
C GLY A 29 15.38 6.62 -5.42
N TRP A 30 14.81 5.41 -5.40
CA TRP A 30 15.03 4.40 -4.36
C TRP A 30 15.06 3.00 -4.96
N ASN A 31 15.98 2.15 -4.52
CA ASN A 31 16.15 0.77 -5.00
C ASN A 31 16.13 0.65 -6.54
N GLY A 32 16.79 1.57 -7.26
CA GLY A 32 16.88 1.57 -8.72
C GLY A 32 15.61 2.02 -9.46
N ARG A 33 14.63 2.62 -8.76
CA ARG A 33 13.41 3.21 -9.35
C ARG A 33 13.46 4.73 -9.30
N ARG A 34 12.82 5.40 -10.27
CA ARG A 34 12.82 6.88 -10.41
C ARG A 34 12.03 7.59 -9.32
N ASN A 35 10.97 6.97 -8.83
CA ASN A 35 10.11 7.50 -7.79
C ASN A 35 9.98 6.47 -6.67
N SER A 36 9.67 6.95 -5.47
CA SER A 36 9.46 6.15 -4.27
C SER A 36 8.22 6.64 -3.51
N MET A 37 7.76 5.87 -2.52
CA MET A 37 6.60 6.21 -1.71
C MET A 37 6.72 5.56 -0.34
N HIS A 38 5.99 6.09 0.63
CA HIS A 38 5.87 5.49 1.96
C HIS A 38 4.55 4.73 2.08
N VAL A 39 4.62 3.55 2.71
CA VAL A 39 3.46 2.71 2.99
C VAL A 39 3.56 2.19 4.42
N TYR A 40 2.40 2.05 5.08
CA TYR A 40 2.27 1.30 6.31
C TYR A 40 1.98 -0.17 5.95
N ILE A 41 2.85 -1.10 6.35
CA ILE A 41 2.70 -2.53 6.07
C ILE A 41 2.90 -3.36 7.35
N PRO A 42 1.83 -3.95 7.91
CA PRO A 42 1.94 -4.80 9.10
C PRO A 42 2.70 -6.11 8.85
N SER A 43 3.13 -6.76 9.93
CA SER A 43 3.73 -8.09 9.86
C SER A 43 2.74 -9.11 9.27
N ARG A 44 3.25 -9.94 8.33
CA ARG A 44 2.51 -11.00 7.62
C ARG A 44 1.28 -10.50 6.83
N VAL A 45 1.36 -9.29 6.28
CA VAL A 45 0.33 -8.73 5.39
C VAL A 45 0.91 -8.52 3.98
N ALA A 46 0.11 -8.75 2.96
CA ALA A 46 0.38 -8.33 1.60
C ALA A 46 -0.66 -7.28 1.16
N ILE A 47 -0.19 -6.25 0.45
CA ILE A 47 -1.04 -5.22 -0.16
C ILE A 47 -0.69 -5.09 -1.65
N VAL A 48 -1.68 -4.74 -2.47
CA VAL A 48 -1.51 -4.39 -3.89
C VAL A 48 -1.97 -2.97 -4.10
N LEU A 49 -1.12 -2.15 -4.71
CA LEU A 49 -1.40 -0.76 -5.03
C LEU A 49 -1.54 -0.58 -6.55
N ALA A 50 -2.52 0.22 -6.96
CA ALA A 50 -2.65 0.71 -8.32
C ALA A 50 -2.45 2.24 -8.35
N PRO A 51 -1.87 2.81 -9.43
CA PRO A 51 -1.94 4.24 -9.68
C PRO A 51 -3.40 4.69 -9.75
N VAL A 52 -3.66 5.94 -9.38
CA VAL A 52 -4.97 6.57 -9.52
C VAL A 52 -4.96 7.30 -10.87
N ASP A 53 -6.05 7.19 -11.63
CA ASP A 53 -6.26 7.94 -12.87
C ASP A 53 -6.52 9.42 -12.60
#